data_AF-A6BEU4-F1
#
_entry.id   AF-A6BEU4-F1
#
_cell.length_a   1.000
_cell.length_b   1.000
_cell.length_c   1.000
_cell.angle_alpha   90.00
_cell.angle_beta   90.00
_cell.angle_gamma   90.00
#
_symmetry.space_group_name_H-M   'P 1'
#
loop_
_entity.id
_entity.type
_entity.pdbx_description
1 polymer ?
#
loop_
_entity_poly.entity_id
_entity_poly.type
_entity_poly.pdbx_seq_one_letter_code
_entity_poly.pdbx_strand_id
1 'polypeptide(L)' 'MRRKGISQMIKAISQSVCSGITGCQVELLGSGAELIKEYKEVTAAMYRSLRGHMPEELAKEVLVSITKEAIKQAEEKR' A
#
# COMPACT_ATOMS: atom_id res chain seq x y z
N MET A 1 -0.40 8.38 21.54
CA MET A 1 -0.96 8.86 20.26
C MET A 1 -0.20 8.42 18.99
N ARG A 2 1.14 8.41 18.93
CA ARG A 2 1.91 8.10 17.70
C ARG A 2 1.67 6.71 17.05
N ARG A 3 1.53 5.63 17.84
CA ARG A 3 1.35 4.26 17.30
C ARG A 3 0.02 4.01 16.57
N LYS A 4 -1.08 4.61 17.04
CA LYS A 4 -2.39 4.51 16.37
C LYS A 4 -2.36 5.16 14.99
N GLY A 5 -1.63 6.27 14.84
CA GLY A 5 -1.54 6.99 13.58
C GLY A 5 -0.78 6.25 12.48
N ILE A 6 0.33 5.60 12.82
CA ILE A 6 1.10 4.78 11.87
C ILE A 6 0.27 3.58 11.41
N SER A 7 -0.44 2.93 12.34
CA SER A 7 -1.29 1.77 12.01
C SER A 7 -2.44 2.16 11.05
N GLN A 8 -3.09 3.30 11.27
CA GLN A 8 -4.13 3.81 10.37
C GLN A 8 -3.58 4.16 8.98
N MET A 9 -2.40 4.77 8.93
CA MET A 9 -1.73 5.13 7.68
C MET A 9 -1.39 3.87 6.87
N ILE A 10 -0.81 2.85 7.51
CA ILE A 10 -0.48 1.58 6.85
C ILE A 10 -1.72 0.86 6.34
N LYS A 11 -2.84 0.87 7.10
CA LYS A 11 -4.12 0.35 6.62
C LYS A 11 -4.55 1.05 5.34
N ALA A 12 -4.65 2.38 5.37
CA ALA A 12 -5.13 3.15 4.23
C ALA A 12 -4.28 2.93 2.97
N ILE A 13 -2.94 2.89 3.12
CA ILE A 13 -2.03 2.64 2.01
C ILE A 13 -2.21 1.22 1.46
N SER A 14 -2.19 0.22 2.35
CA SER A 14 -2.29 -1.19 1.95
C SER A 14 -3.64 -1.48 1.29
N GLN A 15 -4.73 -0.88 1.77
CA GLN A 15 -6.07 -0.98 1.17
C GLN A 15 -6.12 -0.33 -0.21
N SER A 16 -5.54 0.85 -0.37
CA SER A 16 -5.46 1.53 -1.66
C SER A 16 -4.66 0.70 -2.67
N VAL A 17 -3.51 0.17 -2.27
CA VAL A 17 -2.67 -0.70 -3.10
C VAL A 17 -3.40 -2.00 -3.46
N CYS A 18 -4.01 -2.70 -2.48
CA CYS A 18 -4.81 -3.90 -2.74
C CYS A 18 -5.99 -3.62 -3.67
N SER A 19 -6.69 -2.51 -3.50
CA SER A 19 -7.79 -2.11 -4.37
C SER A 19 -7.31 -1.81 -5.79
N GLY A 20 -6.14 -1.20 -5.96
CA GLY A 20 -5.52 -0.97 -7.27
C GLY A 20 -5.14 -2.27 -7.99
N ILE A 21 -4.75 -3.31 -7.27
CA ILE A 21 -4.38 -4.62 -7.84
C ILE A 21 -5.61 -5.47 -8.15
N THR A 22 -6.56 -5.54 -7.23
CA THR A 22 -7.67 -6.51 -7.27
C THR A 22 -8.95 -5.93 -7.88
N GLY A 23 -9.08 -4.59 -7.92
CA GLY A 23 -10.34 -3.92 -8.23
C GLY A 23 -11.40 -4.03 -7.13
N CYS A 24 -11.08 -4.66 -5.99
CA CYS A 24 -12.01 -4.87 -4.88
C CYS A 24 -11.71 -3.93 -3.71
N GLN A 25 -12.77 -3.51 -3.01
CA GLN A 25 -12.60 -2.79 -1.75
C GLN A 25 -12.20 -3.80 -0.65
N VAL A 26 -11.04 -3.58 -0.03
CA VAL A 26 -10.48 -4.48 0.99
C VAL A 26 -10.45 -3.77 2.34
N GLU A 27 -10.91 -4.43 3.39
CA GLU A 27 -10.85 -3.92 4.76
C GLU A 27 -9.71 -4.60 5.55
N LEU A 28 -8.72 -3.83 6.00
CA LEU A 28 -7.58 -4.38 6.75
C LEU A 28 -7.80 -4.24 8.26
N LEU A 29 -7.91 -5.38 8.92
CA LEU A 29 -8.08 -5.50 10.36
C LEU A 29 -6.77 -6.05 10.96
N GLY A 30 -6.19 -5.34 11.92
CA GLY A 30 -4.90 -5.72 12.49
C GLY A 30 -4.24 -4.63 13.32
N SER A 31 -3.25 -5.04 14.11
CA SER A 31 -2.38 -4.17 14.91
C SER A 31 -1.18 -3.67 14.09
N GLY A 32 -0.48 -2.64 14.56
CA GLY A 32 0.58 -1.98 13.78
C GLY A 32 1.68 -2.91 13.24
N ALA A 33 2.06 -3.97 13.96
CA ALA A 33 3.09 -4.91 13.49
C ALA A 33 2.57 -5.86 12.39
N GLU A 34 1.35 -6.36 12.53
CA GLU A 34 0.67 -7.19 11.52
C GLU A 34 0.47 -6.40 10.23
N LEU A 35 0.05 -5.14 10.36
CA LEU A 35 -0.14 -4.24 9.24
C LEU A 35 1.16 -3.93 8.50
N ILE A 36 2.29 -3.76 9.21
CA ILE A 36 3.60 -3.58 8.57
C ILE A 36 3.97 -4.83 7.76
N LYS A 37 3.70 -6.03 8.29
CA LYS A 37 3.98 -7.29 7.60
C LYS A 37 3.12 -7.40 6.34
N GLU A 38 1.82 -7.17 6.46
CA GLU A 38 0.87 -7.25 5.35
C GLU A 38 1.18 -6.22 4.25
N TYR A 39 1.49 -4.97 4.64
CA TYR A 39 1.91 -3.95 3.70
C TYR A 39 3.14 -4.37 2.88
N LYS A 40 4.14 -5.00 3.52
CA LYS A 40 5.33 -5.51 2.82
C LYS A 40 4.98 -6.61 1.83
N GLU A 41 4.10 -7.54 2.21
CA GLU A 41 3.67 -8.65 1.35
C GLU A 41 2.88 -8.13 0.14
N VAL A 42 1.94 -7.22 0.36
CA VAL A 42 1.15 -6.55 -0.69
C VAL A 42 2.05 -5.77 -1.64
N THR A 43 2.98 -4.97 -1.10
CA THR A 43 3.95 -4.21 -1.89
C THR A 43 4.83 -5.12 -2.75
N ALA A 44 5.29 -6.25 -2.18
CA ALA A 44 6.12 -7.22 -2.90
C ALA A 44 5.34 -7.96 -4.00
N ALA A 45 4.06 -8.25 -3.79
CA ALA A 45 3.18 -8.83 -4.80
C ALA A 45 2.94 -7.84 -5.95
N MET A 46 2.69 -6.57 -5.64
CA MET A 46 2.50 -5.54 -6.66
C MET A 46 3.76 -5.33 -7.49
N TYR A 47 4.92 -5.24 -6.84
CA TYR A 47 6.20 -5.14 -7.53
C TYR A 47 6.42 -6.31 -8.49
N ARG A 48 6.17 -7.56 -8.06
CA ARG A 48 6.29 -8.74 -8.92
C ARG A 48 5.34 -8.70 -10.11
N SER A 49 4.10 -8.26 -9.90
CA SER A 49 3.12 -8.10 -10.97
C SER A 49 3.59 -7.06 -11.99
N LEU A 50 3.99 -5.86 -11.53
CA LEU A 50 4.51 -4.79 -12.39
C LEU A 50 5.73 -5.26 -13.19
N ARG A 51 6.68 -5.97 -12.56
CA ARG A 51 7.87 -6.52 -13.24
C ARG A 51 7.53 -7.51 -14.37
N GLY A 52 6.36 -8.13 -14.35
CA GLY A 52 5.86 -8.98 -15.44
C GLY A 52 5.39 -8.18 -16.67
N HIS A 53 5.12 -6.88 -16.52
CA HIS A 53 4.55 -6.02 -17.55
C HIS A 53 5.47 -4.85 -17.96
N MET A 54 6.51 -4.53 -17.18
CA MET A 54 7.40 -3.39 -17.45
C MET A 54 8.83 -3.59 -16.91
N PRO A 55 9.81 -2.77 -17.39
CA PRO A 55 11.17 -2.77 -16.89
C PRO A 55 11.26 -2.48 -15.39
N GLU A 56 12.37 -2.89 -14.78
CA GLU A 56 12.57 -2.80 -13.33
C GLU A 56 12.43 -1.39 -12.77
N GLU A 57 13.13 -0.45 -13.40
CA GLU A 57 13.18 0.93 -12.96
C GLU A 57 11.79 1.57 -13.05
N LEU A 58 11.04 1.29 -14.11
CA LEU A 58 9.66 1.76 -14.27
C LEU A 58 8.71 1.12 -13.24
N ALA A 59 8.85 -0.18 -12.96
CA ALA A 59 8.05 -0.86 -11.94
C ALA A 59 8.26 -0.24 -10.55
N LYS A 60 9.50 0.13 -10.21
CA LYS A 60 9.82 0.84 -8.96
C LYS A 60 9.20 2.24 -8.94
N GLU A 61 9.32 3.00 -10.02
CA GLU A 61 8.74 4.35 -10.11
C GLU A 61 7.22 4.33 -9.95
N VAL A 62 6.53 3.42 -10.66
CA VAL A 62 5.08 3.25 -10.57
C VAL A 62 4.67 2.86 -9.14
N LEU A 63 5.38 1.93 -8.51
CA LEU A 63 5.12 1.51 -7.14
C LEU A 63 5.28 2.67 -6.14
N VAL A 64 6.32 3.49 -6.31
CA VAL A 64 6.54 4.70 -5.50
C VAL A 64 5.43 5.73 -5.72
N SER A 65 4.99 5.95 -6.97
CA SER A 65 3.89 6.86 -7.28
C SER A 65 2.58 6.44 -6.60
N ILE A 66 2.17 5.18 -6.77
CA ILE A 66 0.96 4.63 -6.15
C ILE A 66 1.03 4.78 -4.62
N THR A 67 2.19 4.46 -4.03
CA THR A 67 2.39 4.60 -2.58
C THR A 67 2.26 6.05 -2.12
N LYS A 68 2.85 7.00 -2.85
CA LYS A 68 2.76 8.44 -2.54
C LYS A 68 1.33 8.96 -2.64
N GLU A 69 0.61 8.58 -3.69
CA GLU A 69 -0.80 8.94 -3.84
C GLU A 69 -1.66 8.36 -2.71
N ALA A 70 -1.43 7.11 -2.33
CA ALA A 70 -2.14 6.48 -1.23
C ALA A 70 -1.84 7.14 0.12
N ILE A 71 -0.59 7.56 0.37
CA ILE A 71 -0.23 8.36 1.57
C ILE A 71 -0.97 9.69 1.55
N LYS A 72 -0.92 10.42 0.43
CA LYS A 72 -1.57 11.72 0.29
C LYS A 72 -3.07 11.61 0.56
N GLN A 73 -3.75 10.62 -0.03
CA GLN A 73 -5.17 10.37 0.21
C GLN A 73 -5.48 10.00 1.67
N ALA A 74 -4.57 9.28 2.34
CA ALA A 74 -4.70 8.94 3.75
C ALA A 74 -4.50 10.15 4.68
N GLU A 75 -3.65 11.11 4.29
CA GLU A 75 -3.44 12.37 5.01
C GLU A 75 -4.58 13.36 4.79
N GLU A 76 -5.13 13.46 3.58
CA GLU A 76 -6.26 14.35 3.24
C GLU A 76 -7.59 13.90 3.88
N LYS A 77 -7.77 12.59 4.13
CA LYS A 77 -8.96 12.05 4.81
C LYS A 77 -8.92 12.16 6.33
N ARG A 78 -7.92 12.85 6.89
CA ARG A 78 -7.58 12.83 8.31
C ARG A 78 -8.01 14.06 9.08
#